data_AF-A0A4L8JC46-F1
#
_entry.id   AF-A0A4L8JC46-F1
#
_cell.length_a   1.000
_cell.length_b   1.000
_cell.length_c   1.000
_cell.angle_alpha   90.00
_cell.angle_beta   90.00
_cell.angle_gamma   90.00
#
_symmetry.space_group_name_H-M   'P 1'
#
loop_
_entity.id
_entity.type
_entity.pdbx_description
1 polymer ?
#
loop_
_entity_poly.entity_id
_entity_poly.type
_entity_poly.pdbx_seq_one_letter_code
_entity_poly.pdbx_strand_id
1 'polypeptide(L)'
;MNKKKMILTSLASVAILGAGFVVSQPTVVRAEEAPVASQSKAEKDYDAAVKKSEAAKKAYEEAKKKAEDAQKKYDEDQKKTEDKAKAVKKVDEERQKANLAVQKAYVEYREAKDKASAEKKIEEAKRKQKEANKKFNEEQAKVVPEAKELAATKQKAEEAKKDAEVAKKKFEEAEKKATEAKQKVDAEEVAPQAKIAELENQVHKLEQKLKEIDESDSEDYVKEGFRAPLQSELDAKQAKLSKLEELSDKIDELDAEIAKLEKDVEDFKNSNGEQAEQYRAAAEEDLAAKQAELEKTEADLKKAVNEPEKPVPAPETPAPAPQPAPAPKPEQPAPKPEKPAEQPKAEKPADQQAEEDYARRSEEEYNRLTQQQPAPAPKPEQPAPAPAPAPKTGWKQENGMWYFYNTDGSMATGWLQNNGSWYYLNSNGAMATGWAKVNGLWYYLNANGAMATGWVKDGDTWYYLEASGAMKASQWFKVSDKWYYLNANGSMATGWLQYNGSWYYLNANGAMATGWLQYNDSWYYLDANGAMATGWAKVNGSWYYLNANGSMVTGWVKDGDTWYYLEASGAMKASQWFKVSDKWYYVNGLGALAVNTTVDGYEVNANGEWV
;
A
#
# COMPACT_ATOMS: atom_id res chain seq x y z
N MET A 1 2.27 -8.22 -39.14
CA MET A 1 3.06 -7.24 -38.34
C MET A 1 2.21 -6.90 -37.12
N ASN A 2 2.44 -7.59 -36.00
CA ASN A 2 1.53 -7.60 -34.85
C ASN A 2 1.86 -6.50 -33.84
N LYS A 3 1.05 -5.44 -33.84
CA LYS A 3 0.89 -4.49 -32.73
C LYS A 3 -0.44 -4.78 -32.02
N LYS A 4 -0.56 -5.91 -31.32
CA LYS A 4 -1.69 -6.22 -30.42
C LYS A 4 -1.24 -7.20 -29.31
N LYS A 5 -0.19 -6.81 -28.57
CA LYS A 5 0.23 -7.49 -27.32
C LYS A 5 0.75 -6.44 -26.34
N MET A 6 -0.14 -5.58 -25.87
CA MET A 6 0.08 -4.75 -24.69
C MET A 6 -1.26 -4.10 -24.36
N ILE A 7 -1.96 -4.65 -23.38
CA ILE A 7 -2.91 -4.06 -22.44
C ILE A 7 -3.64 -5.27 -21.84
N LEU A 8 -3.19 -5.73 -20.68
CA LEU A 8 -3.90 -6.66 -19.82
C LEU A 8 -3.34 -6.47 -18.41
N THR A 9 -3.66 -5.29 -17.89
CA THR A 9 -3.58 -4.89 -16.47
C THR A 9 -4.48 -3.67 -16.35
N SER A 10 -5.78 -3.90 -16.37
CA SER A 10 -6.81 -2.93 -15.98
C SER A 10 -8.12 -3.66 -16.15
N LEU A 11 -8.70 -4.12 -15.05
CA LEU A 11 -10.14 -4.25 -14.79
C LEU A 11 -10.32 -5.16 -13.58
N ALA A 12 -10.31 -4.53 -12.42
CA ALA A 12 -10.94 -4.99 -11.18
C ALA A 12 -10.98 -3.77 -10.24
N SER A 13 -11.64 -2.71 -10.71
CA SER A 13 -11.98 -1.55 -9.89
C SER A 13 -13.48 -1.34 -9.97
N VAL A 14 -14.24 -2.16 -9.24
CA VAL A 14 -15.54 -1.73 -8.74
C VAL A 14 -15.39 -1.66 -7.23
N ALA A 15 -15.05 -0.47 -6.75
CA ALA A 15 -15.15 -0.13 -5.35
C ALA A 15 -16.62 0.19 -5.06
N ILE A 16 -17.30 -0.68 -4.31
CA ILE A 16 -18.55 -0.31 -3.64
C ILE A 16 -18.19 0.73 -2.58
N LEU A 17 -18.44 2.01 -2.91
CA LEU A 17 -18.34 3.14 -1.98
C LEU A 17 -19.42 3.03 -0.90
N GLY A 18 -19.05 2.45 0.24
CA GLY A 18 -19.81 2.56 1.49
C GLY A 18 -19.63 3.94 2.13
N ALA A 19 -20.34 4.96 1.62
CA ALA A 19 -20.43 6.26 2.27
C ALA A 19 -21.43 6.20 3.45
N GLY A 20 -20.91 6.27 4.68
CA GLY A 20 -21.72 6.46 5.88
C GLY A 20 -22.24 7.89 5.95
N PHE A 21 -23.55 8.08 5.77
CA PHE A 21 -24.23 9.35 6.05
C PHE A 21 -25.12 9.21 7.30
N VAL A 22 -24.98 10.18 8.21
CA VAL A 22 -25.82 10.34 9.40
C VAL A 22 -27.15 10.96 8.97
N VAL A 23 -28.27 10.27 9.20
CA VAL A 23 -29.62 10.79 8.93
C VAL A 23 -30.28 11.23 10.23
N SER A 24 -30.57 12.52 10.32
CA SER A 24 -31.75 13.05 11.00
C SER A 24 -32.92 12.99 10.01
N GLN A 25 -34.03 12.34 10.37
CA GLN A 25 -35.29 12.32 9.57
C GLN A 25 -36.13 13.60 9.79
N PRO A 26 -37.27 13.83 9.08
CA PRO A 26 -37.93 13.11 7.96
C PRO A 26 -38.16 14.03 6.72
N THR A 27 -38.45 13.54 5.50
CA THR A 27 -39.82 13.26 4.98
C THR A 27 -39.79 12.26 3.83
N VAL A 28 -40.82 11.43 3.76
CA VAL A 28 -41.04 10.38 2.77
C VAL A 28 -41.31 10.96 1.38
N VAL A 29 -40.44 10.66 0.41
CA VAL A 29 -40.85 10.45 -0.98
C VAL A 29 -40.28 9.10 -1.40
N ARG A 30 -41.20 8.17 -1.68
CA ARG A 30 -40.94 6.82 -2.14
C ARG A 30 -40.38 6.89 -3.56
N ALA A 31 -39.06 6.94 -3.70
CA ALA A 31 -38.40 6.49 -4.90
C ALA A 31 -38.32 4.96 -4.80
N GLU A 32 -39.13 4.27 -5.60
CA GLU A 32 -38.92 2.84 -5.83
C GLU A 32 -37.50 2.66 -6.37
N GLU A 33 -36.69 1.87 -5.66
CA GLU A 33 -35.40 1.39 -6.13
C GLU A 33 -35.64 0.71 -7.49
N ALA A 34 -35.13 1.31 -8.56
CA ALA A 34 -35.04 0.65 -9.85
C ALA A 34 -34.25 -0.66 -9.66
N PRO A 35 -34.71 -1.80 -10.21
CA PRO A 35 -34.06 -3.08 -9.98
C PRO A 35 -32.66 -3.02 -10.58
N VAL A 36 -31.62 -3.20 -9.76
CA VAL A 36 -30.28 -3.54 -10.22
C VAL A 36 -30.41 -4.86 -10.97
N ALA A 37 -30.47 -4.78 -12.29
CA ALA A 37 -30.68 -5.92 -13.15
C ALA A 37 -29.43 -6.82 -13.08
N SER A 38 -29.69 -8.12 -12.82
CA SER A 38 -28.86 -9.25 -13.26
C SER A 38 -27.41 -9.40 -12.72
N GLN A 39 -27.12 -8.99 -11.47
CA GLN A 39 -25.93 -9.50 -10.76
C GLN A 39 -25.88 -11.04 -10.75
N SER A 40 -24.70 -11.60 -11.06
CA SER A 40 -24.45 -13.05 -11.05
C SER A 40 -24.63 -13.62 -9.63
N LYS A 41 -24.82 -14.94 -9.51
CA LYS A 41 -24.92 -15.56 -8.19
C LYS A 41 -23.61 -15.40 -7.40
N ALA A 42 -22.46 -15.49 -8.08
CA ALA A 42 -21.14 -15.34 -7.46
C ALA A 42 -20.92 -13.91 -6.94
N GLU A 43 -21.35 -12.89 -7.68
CA GLU A 43 -21.28 -11.49 -7.25
C GLU A 43 -22.18 -11.21 -6.05
N LYS A 44 -23.41 -11.71 -6.05
CA LYS A 44 -24.32 -11.59 -4.90
C LYS A 44 -23.75 -12.24 -3.64
N ASP A 45 -23.13 -13.41 -3.80
CA ASP A 45 -22.48 -14.13 -2.72
C ASP A 45 -21.24 -13.37 -2.21
N TYR A 46 -20.47 -12.73 -3.11
CA TYR A 46 -19.35 -11.87 -2.75
C TYR A 46 -19.79 -10.62 -1.99
N ASP A 47 -20.78 -9.87 -2.50
CA ASP A 47 -21.31 -8.68 -1.83
C ASP A 47 -21.87 -9.00 -0.43
N ALA A 48 -22.57 -10.12 -0.30
CA ALA A 48 -23.07 -10.60 0.99
C ALA A 48 -21.91 -10.95 1.95
N ALA A 49 -20.84 -11.56 1.44
CA ALA A 49 -19.67 -11.91 2.23
C ALA A 49 -18.87 -10.67 2.67
N VAL A 50 -18.72 -9.66 1.79
CA VAL A 50 -18.08 -8.37 2.10
C VAL A 50 -18.85 -7.66 3.22
N LYS A 51 -20.17 -7.49 3.09
CA LYS A 51 -21.02 -6.87 4.13
C LYS A 51 -20.87 -7.57 5.48
N LYS A 52 -20.78 -8.90 5.48
CA LYS A 52 -20.58 -9.70 6.68
C LYS A 52 -19.19 -9.51 7.29
N SER A 53 -18.15 -9.41 6.46
CA SER A 53 -16.78 -9.11 6.87
C SER A 53 -16.68 -7.72 7.50
N GLU A 54 -17.26 -6.71 6.88
CA GLU A 54 -17.30 -5.34 7.43
C GLU A 54 -18.01 -5.25 8.77
N ALA A 55 -19.16 -5.91 8.90
CA ALA A 55 -19.88 -5.99 10.17
C ALA A 55 -19.04 -6.69 11.26
N ALA A 56 -18.34 -7.77 10.91
CA ALA A 56 -17.46 -8.48 11.83
C ALA A 56 -16.23 -7.65 12.23
N LYS A 57 -15.66 -6.88 11.29
CA LYS A 57 -14.56 -5.94 11.53
C LYS A 57 -14.97 -4.86 12.53
N LYS A 58 -16.14 -4.26 12.35
CA LYS A 58 -16.68 -3.26 13.29
C LYS A 58 -16.86 -3.84 14.69
N ALA A 59 -17.42 -5.05 14.79
CA ALA A 59 -17.58 -5.73 16.08
C ALA A 59 -16.23 -6.04 16.76
N TYR A 60 -15.21 -6.41 15.98
CA TYR A 60 -13.85 -6.62 16.49
C TYR A 60 -13.22 -5.31 17.00
N GLU A 61 -13.29 -4.22 16.25
CA GLU A 61 -12.74 -2.93 16.70
C GLU A 61 -13.45 -2.40 17.96
N GLU A 62 -14.77 -2.56 18.07
CA GLU A 62 -15.51 -2.22 19.28
C GLU A 62 -15.09 -3.09 20.49
N ALA A 63 -14.91 -4.40 20.29
CA ALA A 63 -14.47 -5.31 21.34
C ALA A 63 -13.02 -5.02 21.78
N LYS A 64 -12.13 -4.73 20.82
CA LYS A 64 -10.74 -4.35 21.06
C LYS A 64 -10.65 -3.06 21.88
N LYS A 65 -11.42 -2.03 21.51
CA LYS A 65 -11.46 -0.77 22.28
C LYS A 65 -11.92 -1.00 23.72
N LYS A 66 -12.97 -1.82 23.93
CA LYS A 66 -13.42 -2.20 25.28
C LYS A 66 -12.34 -2.91 26.09
N ALA A 67 -11.56 -3.79 25.46
CA ALA A 67 -10.44 -4.48 26.11
C ALA A 67 -9.32 -3.50 26.50
N GLU A 68 -8.97 -2.56 25.62
CA GLU A 68 -7.97 -1.52 25.91
C GLU A 68 -8.41 -0.61 27.06
N ASP A 69 -9.67 -0.14 27.03
CA ASP A 69 -10.23 0.71 28.09
C ASP A 69 -10.27 -0.03 29.44
N ALA A 70 -10.65 -1.32 29.45
CA ALA A 70 -10.67 -2.14 30.65
C ALA A 70 -9.26 -2.39 31.21
N GLN A 71 -8.28 -2.67 30.34
CA GLN A 71 -6.88 -2.86 30.72
C GLN A 71 -6.29 -1.57 31.29
N LYS A 72 -6.51 -0.43 30.63
CA LYS A 72 -6.05 0.88 31.11
C LYS A 72 -6.58 1.18 32.51
N LYS A 73 -7.86 0.89 32.77
CA LYS A 73 -8.45 1.07 34.10
C LYS A 73 -7.74 0.20 35.15
N TYR A 74 -7.47 -1.07 34.84
CA TYR A 74 -6.73 -1.95 35.74
C TYR A 74 -5.31 -1.44 36.02
N ASP A 75 -4.58 -1.01 34.98
CA ASP A 75 -3.21 -0.51 35.12
C ASP A 75 -3.15 0.78 35.94
N GLU A 76 -4.13 1.69 35.77
CA GLU A 76 -4.26 2.91 36.57
C GLU A 76 -4.55 2.59 38.05
N ASP A 77 -5.46 1.66 38.31
CA ASP A 77 -5.83 1.24 39.66
C ASP A 77 -4.65 0.52 40.36
N GLN A 78 -3.91 -0.31 39.63
CA GLN A 78 -2.67 -0.95 40.10
C GLN A 78 -1.60 0.09 40.41
N LYS A 79 -1.35 1.04 39.51
CA LYS A 79 -0.35 2.09 39.70
C LYS A 79 -0.62 2.94 40.94
N LYS A 80 -1.87 3.36 41.16
CA LYS A 80 -2.27 4.10 42.38
C LYS A 80 -1.93 3.30 43.65
N THR A 81 -2.16 1.99 43.61
CA THR A 81 -1.89 1.08 44.73
C THR A 81 -0.38 0.96 45.00
N GLU A 82 0.42 0.79 43.95
CA GLU A 82 1.88 0.71 44.03
C GLU A 82 2.52 2.04 44.49
N ASP A 83 2.05 3.18 43.97
CA ASP A 83 2.54 4.50 44.33
C ASP A 83 2.26 4.82 45.80
N LYS A 84 1.07 4.47 46.31
CA LYS A 84 0.77 4.54 47.76
C LYS A 84 1.70 3.64 48.55
N ALA A 85 1.90 2.39 48.15
CA ALA A 85 2.79 1.46 48.86
C ALA A 85 4.23 2.00 48.96
N LYS A 86 4.76 2.57 47.86
CA LYS A 86 6.08 3.22 47.83
C LYS A 86 6.14 4.45 48.73
N ALA A 87 5.12 5.30 48.68
CA ALA A 87 5.04 6.51 49.51
C ALA A 87 4.99 6.16 51.01
N VAL A 88 4.12 5.23 51.40
CA VAL A 88 3.99 4.72 52.78
C VAL A 88 5.30 4.12 53.26
N LYS A 89 5.98 3.31 52.44
CA LYS A 89 7.29 2.74 52.80
C LYS A 89 8.33 3.81 53.09
N LYS A 90 8.42 4.84 52.23
CA LYS A 90 9.38 5.95 52.40
C LYS A 90 9.13 6.72 53.71
N VAL A 91 7.88 7.08 54.00
CA VAL A 91 7.57 7.80 55.25
C VAL A 91 7.67 6.90 56.48
N ASP A 92 7.50 5.58 56.34
CA ASP A 92 7.77 4.64 57.43
C ASP A 92 9.26 4.59 57.78
N GLU A 93 10.15 4.57 56.78
CA GLU A 93 11.59 4.63 57.01
C GLU A 93 12.00 5.93 57.74
N GLU A 94 11.40 7.07 57.38
CA GLU A 94 11.60 8.35 58.09
C GLU A 94 11.07 8.29 59.53
N ARG A 95 9.89 7.69 59.73
CA ARG A 95 9.29 7.44 61.05
C ARG A 95 10.19 6.58 61.93
N GLN A 96 10.70 5.48 61.39
CA GLN A 96 11.62 4.58 62.10
C GLN A 96 12.92 5.30 62.48
N LYS A 97 13.50 6.11 61.58
CA LYS A 97 14.68 6.95 61.89
C LYS A 97 14.39 7.95 63.00
N ALA A 98 13.23 8.60 62.98
CA ALA A 98 12.83 9.55 64.03
C ALA A 98 12.60 8.85 65.38
N ASN A 99 12.00 7.66 65.38
CA ASN A 99 11.87 6.82 66.59
C ASN A 99 13.23 6.46 67.17
N LEU A 100 14.19 6.06 66.33
CA LEU A 100 15.55 5.75 66.75
C LEU A 100 16.29 6.99 67.29
N ALA A 101 16.08 8.16 66.68
CA ALA A 101 16.68 9.42 67.14
C ALA A 101 16.22 9.79 68.56
N VAL A 102 14.94 9.56 68.89
CA VAL A 102 14.42 9.74 70.26
C VAL A 102 15.12 8.79 71.23
N GLN A 103 15.25 7.51 70.89
CA GLN A 103 15.95 6.54 71.73
C GLN A 103 17.41 6.93 71.97
N LYS A 104 18.12 7.35 70.93
CA LYS A 104 19.51 7.82 71.02
C LYS A 104 19.64 9.07 71.89
N ALA A 105 18.74 10.05 71.75
CA ALA A 105 18.73 11.24 72.58
C ALA A 105 18.54 10.92 74.07
N TYR A 106 17.72 9.91 74.39
CA TYR A 106 17.56 9.42 75.77
C TYR A 106 18.82 8.73 76.31
N VAL A 107 19.56 8.00 75.48
CA VAL A 107 20.86 7.41 75.86
C VAL A 107 21.89 8.52 76.11
N GLU A 108 22.03 9.48 75.18
CA GLU A 108 22.92 10.63 75.34
C GLU A 108 22.60 11.42 76.62
N TYR A 109 21.32 11.61 76.93
CA TYR A 109 20.90 12.27 78.16
C TYR A 109 21.38 11.55 79.43
N ARG A 110 21.41 10.21 79.45
CA ARG A 110 21.92 9.46 80.62
C ARG A 110 23.40 9.74 80.85
N GLU A 111 24.17 9.84 79.77
CA GLU A 111 25.64 9.99 79.79
C GLU A 111 26.10 11.46 79.85
N ALA A 112 25.22 12.43 79.54
CA ALA A 112 25.58 13.84 79.45
C ALA A 112 25.91 14.47 80.82
N LYS A 113 26.98 15.29 80.84
CA LYS A 113 27.35 16.17 81.96
C LYS A 113 26.47 17.42 82.04
N ASP A 114 26.06 17.96 80.89
CA ASP A 114 25.09 19.05 80.78
C ASP A 114 23.70 18.48 80.45
N LYS A 115 22.87 18.35 81.49
CA LYS A 115 21.52 17.77 81.36
C LYS A 115 20.56 18.70 80.61
N ALA A 116 20.70 20.02 80.73
CA ALA A 116 19.78 20.98 80.11
C ALA A 116 19.94 20.99 78.58
N SER A 117 21.17 20.89 78.08
CA SER A 117 21.44 20.75 76.63
C SER A 117 20.92 19.42 76.07
N ALA A 118 21.11 18.32 76.82
CA ALA A 118 20.62 17.01 76.40
C ALA A 118 19.07 16.89 76.43
N GLU A 119 18.39 17.56 77.37
CA GLU A 119 16.93 17.67 77.40
C GLU A 119 16.37 18.37 76.15
N LYS A 120 16.99 19.47 75.70
CA LYS A 120 16.60 20.15 74.45
C LYS A 120 16.70 19.24 73.22
N LYS A 121 17.74 18.39 73.15
CA LYS A 121 17.87 17.39 72.08
C LYS A 121 16.75 16.34 72.11
N ILE A 122 16.31 15.92 73.30
CA ILE A 122 15.16 15.00 73.45
C ILE A 122 13.88 15.68 72.95
N GLU A 123 13.64 16.93 73.34
CA GLU A 123 12.45 17.67 72.88
C GLU A 123 12.45 17.84 71.36
N GLU A 124 13.58 18.18 70.76
CA GLU A 124 13.72 18.29 69.32
C GLU A 124 13.49 16.95 68.61
N ALA A 125 14.05 15.86 69.13
CA ALA A 125 13.84 14.51 68.59
C ALA A 125 12.37 14.08 68.69
N LYS A 126 11.69 14.36 69.81
CA LYS A 126 10.26 14.09 69.98
C LYS A 126 9.39 14.91 69.03
N ARG A 127 9.74 16.17 68.79
CA ARG A 127 9.04 17.01 67.79
C ARG A 127 9.15 16.38 66.40
N LYS A 128 10.36 16.00 65.98
CA LYS A 128 10.61 15.32 64.71
C LYS A 128 9.87 13.98 64.61
N GLN A 129 9.79 13.21 65.70
CA GLN A 129 9.02 11.97 65.77
C GLN A 129 7.51 12.22 65.58
N LYS A 130 6.96 13.25 66.24
CA LYS A 130 5.55 13.62 66.09
C LYS A 130 5.23 14.03 64.65
N GLU A 131 6.11 14.79 64.01
CA GLU A 131 5.99 15.17 62.60
C GLU A 131 6.07 13.97 61.66
N ALA A 132 7.00 13.05 61.88
CA ALA A 132 7.13 11.83 61.08
C ALA A 132 5.91 10.91 61.24
N ASN A 133 5.38 10.76 62.46
CA ASN A 133 4.14 10.01 62.72
C ASN A 133 2.93 10.64 62.01
N LYS A 134 2.83 11.98 62.02
CA LYS A 134 1.78 12.70 61.30
C LYS A 134 1.85 12.42 59.80
N LYS A 135 3.03 12.56 59.18
CA LYS A 135 3.24 12.27 57.75
C LYS A 135 2.94 10.81 57.39
N PHE A 136 3.33 9.86 58.23
CA PHE A 136 3.01 8.44 58.03
C PHE A 136 1.50 8.20 58.01
N ASN A 137 0.78 8.76 58.98
CA ASN A 137 -0.68 8.61 59.06
C ASN A 137 -1.38 9.29 57.86
N GLU A 138 -0.89 10.44 57.41
CA GLU A 138 -1.41 11.16 56.23
C GLU A 138 -1.25 10.32 54.94
N GLU A 139 -0.07 9.72 54.71
CA GLU A 139 0.17 8.85 53.55
C GLU A 139 -0.63 7.53 53.63
N GLN A 140 -0.79 6.96 54.82
CA GLN A 140 -1.57 5.75 55.03
C GLN A 140 -3.07 5.96 54.77
N ALA A 141 -3.58 7.16 55.09
CA ALA A 141 -4.98 7.55 54.90
C ALA A 141 -5.37 7.81 53.43
N LYS A 142 -4.41 7.92 52.49
CA LYS A 142 -4.72 8.12 51.06
C LYS A 142 -5.57 6.98 50.51
N VAL A 143 -6.69 7.31 49.87
CA VAL A 143 -7.62 6.31 49.32
C VAL A 143 -7.03 5.71 48.03
N VAL A 144 -6.99 4.38 47.95
CA VAL A 144 -6.64 3.59 46.76
C VAL A 144 -7.67 2.47 46.58
N PRO A 145 -7.81 1.90 45.37
CA PRO A 145 -8.70 0.77 45.14
C PRO A 145 -8.43 -0.37 46.13
N GLU A 146 -9.48 -0.93 46.71
CA GLU A 146 -9.33 -2.09 47.59
C GLU A 146 -8.88 -3.31 46.78
N ALA A 147 -8.26 -4.30 47.45
CA ALA A 147 -7.81 -5.53 46.78
C ALA A 147 -8.94 -6.25 46.01
N LYS A 148 -10.18 -6.17 46.52
CA LYS A 148 -11.37 -6.72 45.84
C LYS A 148 -11.74 -5.93 44.58
N GLU A 149 -11.65 -4.61 44.62
CA GLU A 149 -11.92 -3.75 43.47
C GLU A 149 -10.86 -3.92 42.38
N LEU A 150 -9.59 -4.04 42.77
CA LEU A 150 -8.48 -4.30 41.85
C LEU A 150 -8.60 -5.69 41.20
N ALA A 151 -9.05 -6.70 41.94
CA ALA A 151 -9.34 -8.01 41.38
C ALA A 151 -10.52 -7.97 40.38
N ALA A 152 -11.56 -7.18 40.69
CA ALA A 152 -12.70 -7.01 39.80
C ALA A 152 -12.34 -6.28 38.49
N THR A 153 -11.45 -5.28 38.55
CA THR A 153 -10.99 -4.59 37.34
C THR A 153 -10.07 -5.47 36.49
N LYS A 154 -9.22 -6.27 37.14
CA LYS A 154 -8.41 -7.29 36.44
C LYS A 154 -9.29 -8.30 35.71
N GLN A 155 -10.29 -8.86 36.39
CA GLN A 155 -11.20 -9.84 35.79
C GLN A 155 -11.93 -9.24 34.58
N LYS A 156 -12.44 -8.00 34.69
CA LYS A 156 -13.07 -7.30 33.56
C LYS A 156 -12.13 -7.10 32.38
N ALA A 157 -10.86 -6.79 32.62
CA ALA A 157 -9.85 -6.67 31.56
C ALA A 157 -9.58 -8.01 30.87
N GLU A 158 -9.47 -9.10 31.64
CA GLU A 158 -9.27 -10.45 31.10
C GLU A 158 -10.49 -10.94 30.29
N GLU A 159 -11.71 -10.68 30.77
CA GLU A 159 -12.96 -11.00 30.06
C GLU A 159 -13.06 -10.21 28.75
N ALA A 160 -12.86 -8.89 28.80
CA ALA A 160 -12.91 -8.06 27.59
C ALA A 160 -11.84 -8.46 26.55
N LYS A 161 -10.66 -8.89 27.00
CA LYS A 161 -9.62 -9.43 26.11
C LYS A 161 -10.05 -10.73 25.42
N LYS A 162 -10.72 -11.64 26.13
CA LYS A 162 -11.26 -12.88 25.54
C LYS A 162 -12.35 -12.56 24.52
N ASP A 163 -13.24 -11.62 24.82
CA ASP A 163 -14.29 -11.18 23.89
C ASP A 163 -13.70 -10.58 22.61
N ALA A 164 -12.64 -9.77 22.73
CA ALA A 164 -11.91 -9.24 21.58
C ALA A 164 -11.26 -10.36 20.74
N GLU A 165 -10.69 -11.39 21.36
CA GLU A 165 -10.12 -12.54 20.63
C GLU A 165 -11.19 -13.34 19.88
N VAL A 166 -12.36 -13.55 20.49
CA VAL A 166 -13.50 -14.21 19.84
C VAL A 166 -14.00 -13.38 18.66
N ALA A 167 -14.12 -12.07 18.81
CA ALA A 167 -14.52 -11.17 17.73
C ALA A 167 -13.49 -11.17 16.59
N LYS A 168 -12.19 -11.22 16.91
CA LYS A 168 -11.11 -11.32 15.93
C LYS A 168 -11.23 -12.59 15.07
N LYS A 169 -11.44 -13.76 15.69
CA LYS A 169 -11.62 -15.02 14.95
C LYS A 169 -12.82 -14.99 14.01
N LYS A 170 -13.93 -14.38 14.43
CA LYS A 170 -15.12 -14.19 13.58
C LYS A 170 -14.86 -13.26 12.40
N PHE A 171 -14.07 -12.21 12.61
CA PHE A 171 -13.65 -11.31 11.54
C PHE A 171 -12.76 -12.03 10.53
N GLU A 172 -11.73 -12.73 10.98
CA GLU A 172 -10.83 -13.51 10.11
C GLU A 172 -11.59 -14.58 9.28
N GLU A 173 -12.56 -15.27 9.89
CA GLU A 173 -13.40 -16.23 9.17
C GLU A 173 -14.30 -15.56 8.11
N ALA A 174 -14.83 -14.37 8.41
CA ALA A 174 -15.67 -13.63 7.47
C ALA A 174 -14.85 -13.07 6.30
N GLU A 175 -13.64 -12.59 6.56
CA GLU A 175 -12.69 -12.13 5.53
C GLU A 175 -12.25 -13.28 4.61
N LYS A 176 -12.00 -14.46 5.18
CA LYS A 176 -11.74 -15.67 4.40
C LYS A 176 -12.92 -16.01 3.47
N LYS A 177 -14.15 -15.90 3.95
CA LYS A 177 -15.34 -16.15 3.10
C LYS A 177 -15.49 -15.12 1.99
N ALA A 178 -15.16 -13.86 2.25
CA ALA A 178 -15.18 -12.81 1.24
C ALA A 178 -14.12 -13.06 0.14
N THR A 179 -12.91 -13.46 0.54
CA THR A 179 -11.84 -13.81 -0.42
C THR A 179 -12.18 -15.06 -1.24
N GLU A 180 -12.73 -16.11 -0.62
CA GLU A 180 -13.21 -17.30 -1.34
C GLU A 180 -14.35 -16.97 -2.32
N ALA A 181 -15.24 -16.03 -1.96
CA ALA A 181 -16.29 -15.58 -2.87
C ALA A 181 -15.74 -14.73 -4.02
N LYS A 182 -14.74 -13.87 -3.75
CA LYS A 182 -14.07 -13.08 -4.79
C LYS A 182 -13.39 -13.96 -5.83
N GLN A 183 -12.68 -15.01 -5.39
CA GLN A 183 -12.06 -15.98 -6.30
C GLN A 183 -13.07 -16.65 -7.24
N LYS A 184 -14.32 -16.85 -6.81
CA LYS A 184 -15.37 -17.43 -7.66
C LYS A 184 -15.88 -16.44 -8.70
N VAL A 185 -15.98 -15.15 -8.34
CA VAL A 185 -16.29 -14.08 -9.29
C VAL A 185 -15.19 -14.00 -10.34
N ASP A 186 -13.93 -13.92 -9.89
CA ASP A 186 -12.78 -13.81 -10.79
C ASP A 186 -12.67 -15.04 -11.71
N ALA A 187 -12.99 -16.24 -11.21
CA ALA A 187 -13.02 -17.47 -12.01
C ALA A 187 -14.16 -17.49 -13.06
N GLU A 188 -15.31 -16.88 -12.77
CA GLU A 188 -16.43 -16.76 -13.71
C GLU A 188 -16.11 -15.75 -14.82
N GLU A 189 -15.37 -14.69 -14.49
CA GLU A 189 -14.93 -13.62 -15.39
C GLU A 189 -13.86 -14.10 -16.40
N VAL A 190 -12.92 -14.96 -15.99
CA VAL A 190 -11.82 -15.46 -16.87
C VAL A 190 -12.19 -16.65 -17.76
N ALA A 191 -13.34 -17.28 -17.50
CA ALA A 191 -13.76 -18.50 -18.20
C ALA A 191 -14.03 -18.31 -19.72
N PRO A 192 -14.63 -17.19 -20.18
CA PRO A 192 -14.79 -16.91 -21.61
C PRO A 192 -13.46 -16.78 -22.35
N GLN A 193 -12.48 -16.07 -21.81
CA GLN A 193 -11.18 -15.85 -22.46
C GLN A 193 -10.38 -17.15 -22.59
N ALA A 194 -10.47 -18.04 -21.60
CA ALA A 194 -9.87 -19.38 -21.68
C ALA A 194 -10.43 -20.20 -22.85
N LYS A 195 -11.74 -20.11 -23.12
CA LYS A 195 -12.38 -20.80 -24.24
C LYS A 195 -12.07 -20.16 -25.59
N ILE A 196 -11.86 -18.83 -25.64
CA ILE A 196 -11.37 -18.14 -26.85
C ILE A 196 -9.96 -18.64 -27.19
N ALA A 197 -9.05 -18.70 -26.20
CA ALA A 197 -7.68 -19.19 -26.40
C ALA A 197 -7.64 -20.68 -26.82
N GLU A 198 -8.57 -21.50 -26.32
CA GLU A 198 -8.71 -22.89 -26.79
C GLU A 198 -9.14 -22.94 -28.26
N LEU A 199 -10.09 -22.10 -28.67
CA LEU A 199 -10.57 -22.02 -30.06
C LEU A 199 -9.46 -21.53 -31.01
N GLU A 200 -8.67 -20.53 -30.62
CA GLU A 200 -7.47 -20.08 -31.37
C GLU A 200 -6.50 -21.24 -31.62
N ASN A 201 -6.28 -22.09 -30.61
CA ASN A 201 -5.39 -23.24 -30.73
C ASN A 201 -5.96 -24.32 -31.68
N GLN A 202 -7.27 -24.55 -31.64
CA GLN A 202 -7.95 -25.47 -32.57
C GLN A 202 -7.86 -24.98 -34.02
N VAL A 203 -8.08 -23.68 -34.26
CA VAL A 203 -7.87 -23.02 -35.56
C VAL A 203 -6.44 -23.25 -36.04
N HIS A 204 -5.44 -22.94 -35.20
CA HIS A 204 -4.04 -23.06 -35.60
C HIS A 204 -3.64 -24.51 -35.95
N LYS A 205 -4.15 -25.50 -35.22
CA LYS A 205 -3.93 -26.92 -35.55
C LYS A 205 -4.56 -27.33 -36.88
N LEU A 206 -5.74 -26.79 -37.21
CA LEU A 206 -6.39 -27.07 -38.49
C LEU A 206 -5.65 -26.42 -39.67
N GLU A 207 -5.17 -25.18 -39.50
CA GLU A 207 -4.30 -24.51 -40.48
C GLU A 207 -3.04 -25.32 -40.76
N GLN A 208 -2.38 -25.86 -39.72
CA GLN A 208 -1.19 -26.71 -39.87
C GLN A 208 -1.51 -28.00 -40.62
N LYS A 209 -2.58 -28.71 -40.26
CA LYS A 209 -3.00 -29.94 -40.95
C LYS A 209 -3.31 -29.70 -42.42
N LEU A 210 -3.98 -28.59 -42.75
CA LEU A 210 -4.28 -28.23 -44.15
C LEU A 210 -3.01 -27.91 -44.93
N LYS A 211 -2.02 -27.28 -44.30
CA LYS A 211 -0.71 -26.99 -44.89
C LYS A 211 0.11 -28.26 -45.17
N GLU A 212 0.11 -29.22 -44.24
CA GLU A 212 0.77 -30.52 -44.43
C GLU A 212 0.19 -31.34 -45.59
N ILE A 213 -1.13 -31.21 -45.83
CA ILE A 213 -1.81 -31.82 -46.98
C ILE A 213 -1.37 -31.14 -48.29
N ASP A 214 -1.12 -29.83 -48.28
CA ASP A 214 -0.71 -29.04 -49.45
C ASP A 214 0.77 -29.26 -49.83
N GLU A 215 1.64 -29.55 -48.85
CA GLU A 215 3.08 -29.78 -49.03
C GLU A 215 3.45 -31.24 -49.38
N SER A 216 2.48 -32.18 -49.34
CA SER A 216 2.71 -33.60 -49.66
C SER A 216 2.53 -33.86 -51.18
N ASP A 217 3.64 -34.07 -51.88
CA ASP A 217 3.79 -34.25 -53.33
C ASP A 217 3.23 -35.60 -53.88
N SER A 218 2.05 -36.05 -53.43
CA SER A 218 1.46 -37.33 -53.87
C SER A 218 0.13 -37.12 -54.59
N GLU A 219 0.08 -37.53 -55.86
CA GLU A 219 -1.11 -37.69 -56.74
C GLU A 219 -2.14 -38.71 -56.18
N ASP A 220 -2.59 -38.51 -54.94
CA ASP A 220 -3.45 -39.45 -54.23
C ASP A 220 -4.84 -38.80 -54.04
N TYR A 221 -5.76 -39.08 -54.97
CA TYR A 221 -7.16 -38.60 -54.99
C TYR A 221 -7.91 -38.83 -53.67
N VAL A 222 -7.39 -39.69 -52.78
CA VAL A 222 -7.93 -39.95 -51.43
C VAL A 222 -7.68 -38.76 -50.48
N LYS A 223 -6.58 -38.02 -50.61
CA LYS A 223 -6.23 -36.88 -49.73
C LYS A 223 -7.06 -35.62 -50.03
N GLU A 224 -7.48 -35.42 -51.29
CA GLU A 224 -8.43 -34.36 -51.66
C GLU A 224 -9.79 -34.50 -50.96
N GLY A 225 -10.23 -35.74 -50.71
CA GLY A 225 -11.46 -36.04 -49.97
C GLY A 225 -11.44 -35.63 -48.50
N PHE A 226 -10.25 -35.51 -47.89
CA PHE A 226 -10.08 -35.07 -46.49
C PHE A 226 -9.83 -33.56 -46.35
N ARG A 227 -9.41 -32.87 -47.42
CA ARG A 227 -9.14 -31.42 -47.41
C ARG A 227 -10.43 -30.60 -47.25
N ALA A 228 -11.49 -30.93 -47.99
CA ALA A 228 -12.75 -30.19 -47.94
C ALA A 228 -13.46 -30.24 -46.57
N PRO A 229 -13.53 -31.40 -45.87
CA PRO A 229 -14.05 -31.45 -44.49
C PRO A 229 -13.23 -30.64 -43.49
N LEU A 230 -11.90 -30.70 -43.55
CA LEU A 230 -11.02 -29.94 -42.65
C LEU A 230 -11.10 -28.42 -42.91
N GLN A 231 -11.24 -28.01 -44.18
CA GLN A 231 -11.44 -26.61 -44.53
C GLN A 231 -12.79 -26.08 -44.03
N SER A 232 -13.87 -26.86 -44.17
CA SER A 232 -15.18 -26.49 -43.62
C SER A 232 -15.15 -26.36 -42.09
N GLU A 233 -14.42 -27.25 -41.40
CA GLU A 233 -14.21 -27.15 -39.95
C GLU A 233 -13.38 -25.91 -39.56
N LEU A 234 -12.31 -25.61 -40.31
CA LEU A 234 -11.50 -24.41 -40.10
C LEU A 234 -12.34 -23.14 -40.28
N ASP A 235 -13.10 -23.04 -41.37
CA ASP A 235 -13.93 -21.87 -41.68
C ASP A 235 -15.01 -21.64 -40.60
N ALA A 236 -15.63 -22.71 -40.10
CA ALA A 236 -16.61 -22.63 -39.02
C ALA A 236 -15.98 -22.14 -37.70
N LYS A 237 -14.79 -22.63 -37.35
CA LYS A 237 -14.06 -22.21 -36.14
C LYS A 237 -13.50 -20.80 -36.27
N GLN A 238 -13.00 -20.41 -37.44
CA GLN A 238 -12.53 -19.06 -37.74
C GLN A 238 -13.67 -18.04 -37.60
N ALA A 239 -14.84 -18.35 -38.16
CA ALA A 239 -16.03 -17.49 -38.08
C ALA A 239 -16.51 -17.34 -36.63
N LYS A 240 -16.47 -18.42 -35.84
CA LYS A 240 -16.76 -18.35 -34.40
C LYS A 240 -15.72 -17.51 -33.65
N LEU A 241 -14.43 -17.72 -33.93
CA LEU A 241 -13.34 -16.96 -33.30
C LEU A 241 -13.47 -15.46 -33.58
N SER A 242 -13.67 -15.05 -34.83
CA SER A 242 -13.84 -13.64 -35.18
C SER A 242 -15.04 -12.99 -34.47
N LYS A 243 -16.16 -13.71 -34.32
CA LYS A 243 -17.32 -13.21 -33.56
C LYS A 243 -17.00 -13.03 -32.08
N LEU A 244 -16.20 -13.93 -31.50
CA LEU A 244 -15.78 -13.84 -30.09
C LEU A 244 -14.77 -12.71 -29.86
N GLU A 245 -13.81 -12.55 -30.78
CA GLU A 245 -12.84 -11.44 -30.77
C GLU A 245 -13.54 -10.08 -30.89
N GLU A 246 -14.56 -9.96 -31.76
CA GLU A 246 -15.33 -8.71 -31.91
C GLU A 246 -16.09 -8.34 -30.62
N LEU A 247 -16.71 -9.33 -29.96
CA LEU A 247 -17.38 -9.11 -28.67
C LEU A 247 -16.39 -8.78 -27.56
N SER A 248 -15.21 -9.42 -27.54
CA SER A 248 -14.14 -9.12 -26.58
C SER A 248 -13.56 -7.71 -26.78
N ASP A 249 -13.24 -7.32 -28.01
CA ASP A 249 -12.73 -5.98 -28.35
C ASP A 249 -13.77 -4.90 -27.96
N LYS A 250 -15.07 -5.19 -28.10
CA LYS A 250 -16.15 -4.28 -27.69
C LYS A 250 -16.25 -4.12 -26.16
N ILE A 251 -16.03 -5.19 -25.41
CA ILE A 251 -15.98 -5.16 -23.93
C ILE A 251 -14.83 -4.23 -23.48
N ASP A 252 -13.62 -4.42 -24.03
CA ASP A 252 -12.45 -3.58 -23.71
C ASP A 252 -12.70 -2.08 -24.01
N GLU A 253 -13.42 -1.77 -25.10
CA GLU A 253 -13.80 -0.40 -25.44
C GLU A 253 -14.79 0.19 -24.43
N LEU A 254 -15.83 -0.56 -24.08
CA LEU A 254 -16.85 -0.14 -23.10
C LEU A 254 -16.25 0.07 -21.72
N ASP A 255 -15.35 -0.80 -21.28
CA ASP A 255 -14.63 -0.67 -20.01
C ASP A 255 -13.76 0.59 -19.96
N ALA A 256 -13.08 0.93 -21.06
CA ALA A 256 -12.30 2.15 -21.17
C ALA A 256 -13.16 3.42 -21.17
N GLU A 257 -14.38 3.36 -21.73
CA GLU A 257 -15.36 4.46 -21.67
C GLU A 257 -15.93 4.62 -20.25
N ILE A 258 -16.31 3.52 -19.61
CA ILE A 258 -16.80 3.49 -18.22
C ILE A 258 -15.76 4.09 -17.28
N ALA A 259 -14.49 3.68 -17.37
CA ALA A 259 -13.42 4.22 -16.52
C ALA A 259 -13.23 5.75 -16.67
N LYS A 260 -13.46 6.30 -17.88
CA LYS A 260 -13.44 7.75 -18.09
C LYS A 260 -14.64 8.43 -17.43
N LEU A 261 -15.84 7.86 -17.60
CA LEU A 261 -17.07 8.38 -17.01
C LEU A 261 -17.05 8.32 -15.47
N GLU A 262 -16.52 7.24 -14.88
CA GLU A 262 -16.34 7.14 -13.43
C GLU A 262 -15.41 8.24 -12.88
N LYS A 263 -14.33 8.52 -13.61
CA LYS A 263 -13.42 9.63 -13.29
C LYS A 263 -14.12 10.97 -13.37
N ASP A 264 -14.90 11.21 -14.44
CA ASP A 264 -15.64 12.45 -14.63
C ASP A 264 -16.68 12.65 -13.50
N VAL A 265 -17.42 11.59 -13.13
CA VAL A 265 -18.37 11.61 -12.00
C VAL A 265 -17.67 11.98 -10.68
N GLU A 266 -16.49 11.42 -10.42
CA GLU A 266 -15.71 11.73 -9.21
C GLU A 266 -15.16 13.17 -9.22
N ASP A 267 -14.68 13.65 -10.36
CA ASP A 267 -14.21 15.03 -10.52
C ASP A 267 -15.38 16.03 -10.32
N PHE A 268 -16.60 15.69 -10.78
CA PHE A 268 -17.80 16.51 -10.53
C PHE A 268 -18.27 16.47 -9.07
N LYS A 269 -18.15 15.33 -8.36
CA LYS A 269 -18.47 15.24 -6.93
C LYS A 269 -17.60 16.15 -6.07
N ASN A 270 -16.36 16.36 -6.48
CA ASN A 270 -15.39 17.19 -5.76
C ASN A 270 -15.40 18.68 -6.18
N SER A 271 -16.32 19.07 -7.06
CA SER A 271 -16.46 20.43 -7.59
C SER A 271 -17.63 21.20 -6.96
N ASN A 272 -17.41 22.46 -6.55
CA ASN A 272 -18.42 23.33 -5.94
C ASN A 272 -19.12 24.26 -6.95
N GLY A 273 -19.24 23.85 -8.22
CA GLY A 273 -19.84 24.66 -9.28
C GLY A 273 -21.37 24.59 -9.32
N GLU A 274 -22.04 25.70 -9.64
CA GLU A 274 -23.52 25.83 -9.71
C GLU A 274 -24.17 24.90 -10.77
N GLN A 275 -23.38 24.38 -11.71
CA GLN A 275 -23.81 23.42 -12.74
C GLN A 275 -23.25 22.00 -12.51
N ALA A 276 -22.42 21.79 -11.50
CA ALA A 276 -21.73 20.52 -11.26
C ALA A 276 -22.71 19.37 -10.99
N GLU A 277 -23.83 19.64 -10.30
CA GLU A 277 -24.88 18.65 -10.07
C GLU A 277 -25.58 18.20 -11.37
N GLN A 278 -25.77 19.10 -12.35
CA GLN A 278 -26.39 18.75 -13.64
C GLN A 278 -25.45 17.92 -14.51
N TYR A 279 -24.17 18.32 -14.61
CA TYR A 279 -23.16 17.53 -15.34
C TYR A 279 -22.90 16.18 -14.69
N ARG A 280 -22.90 16.14 -13.35
CA ARG A 280 -22.81 14.88 -12.60
C ARG A 280 -23.99 13.96 -12.90
N ALA A 281 -25.22 14.48 -12.87
CA ALA A 281 -26.41 13.66 -13.16
C ALA A 281 -26.40 13.09 -14.58
N ALA A 282 -25.98 13.89 -15.57
CA ALA A 282 -25.82 13.42 -16.94
C ALA A 282 -24.70 12.37 -17.07
N ALA A 283 -23.55 12.58 -16.42
CA ALA A 283 -22.45 11.62 -16.42
C ALA A 283 -22.82 10.30 -15.69
N GLU A 284 -23.63 10.37 -14.63
CA GLU A 284 -24.17 9.20 -13.93
C GLU A 284 -25.18 8.41 -14.80
N GLU A 285 -26.00 9.10 -15.61
CA GLU A 285 -26.92 8.48 -16.57
C GLU A 285 -26.17 7.78 -17.71
N ASP A 286 -25.18 8.46 -18.30
CA ASP A 286 -24.32 7.89 -19.35
C ASP A 286 -23.51 6.68 -18.83
N LEU A 287 -22.97 6.78 -17.60
CA LEU A 287 -22.27 5.68 -16.93
C LEU A 287 -23.19 4.46 -16.77
N ALA A 288 -24.42 4.66 -16.29
CA ALA A 288 -25.38 3.59 -16.13
C ALA A 288 -25.78 2.94 -17.48
N ALA A 289 -25.94 3.75 -18.53
CA ALA A 289 -26.24 3.25 -19.86
C ALA A 289 -25.08 2.40 -20.43
N LYS A 290 -23.83 2.84 -20.24
CA LYS A 290 -22.64 2.10 -20.68
C LYS A 290 -22.40 0.82 -19.89
N GLN A 291 -22.63 0.83 -18.59
CA GLN A 291 -22.59 -0.38 -17.75
C GLN A 291 -23.65 -1.40 -18.20
N ALA A 292 -24.85 -0.97 -18.56
CA ALA A 292 -25.88 -1.87 -19.10
C ALA A 292 -25.52 -2.44 -20.49
N GLU A 293 -24.84 -1.64 -21.33
CA GLU A 293 -24.32 -2.13 -22.62
C GLU A 293 -23.20 -3.15 -22.44
N LEU A 294 -22.30 -2.92 -21.46
CA LEU A 294 -21.24 -3.85 -21.09
C LEU A 294 -21.83 -5.19 -20.63
N GLU A 295 -22.75 -5.18 -19.66
CA GLU A 295 -23.38 -6.40 -19.14
C GLU A 295 -24.05 -7.23 -20.25
N LYS A 296 -24.76 -6.55 -21.16
CA LYS A 296 -25.37 -7.21 -22.32
C LYS A 296 -24.31 -7.84 -23.24
N THR A 297 -23.21 -7.14 -23.48
CA THR A 297 -22.12 -7.61 -24.35
C THR A 297 -21.37 -8.79 -23.74
N GLU A 298 -21.13 -8.79 -22.43
CA GLU A 298 -20.57 -9.91 -21.68
C GLU A 298 -21.49 -11.14 -21.68
N ALA A 299 -22.80 -10.93 -21.52
CA ALA A 299 -23.79 -12.00 -21.63
C ALA A 299 -23.83 -12.61 -23.04
N ASP A 300 -23.76 -11.77 -24.08
CA ASP A 300 -23.68 -12.20 -25.47
C ASP A 300 -22.37 -12.97 -25.75
N LEU A 301 -21.24 -12.55 -25.18
CA LEU A 301 -19.97 -13.27 -25.25
C LEU A 301 -20.10 -14.65 -24.58
N LYS A 302 -20.60 -14.71 -23.35
CA LYS A 302 -20.79 -15.97 -22.60
C LYS A 302 -21.71 -16.93 -23.35
N LYS A 303 -22.75 -16.42 -24.02
CA LYS A 303 -23.64 -17.22 -24.86
C LYS A 303 -22.93 -17.71 -26.12
N ALA A 304 -22.23 -16.83 -26.84
CA ALA A 304 -21.52 -17.15 -28.08
C ALA A 304 -20.40 -18.19 -27.87
N VAL A 305 -19.70 -18.11 -26.73
CA VAL A 305 -18.68 -19.07 -26.33
C VAL A 305 -19.25 -20.50 -26.22
N ASN A 306 -20.47 -20.63 -25.69
CA ASN A 306 -21.15 -21.91 -25.49
C ASN A 306 -22.01 -22.35 -26.70
N GLU A 307 -22.08 -21.56 -27.77
CA GLU A 307 -22.85 -21.87 -28.97
C GLU A 307 -22.12 -22.93 -29.82
N PRO A 308 -22.80 -24.02 -30.27
CA PRO A 308 -22.16 -25.04 -31.09
C PRO A 308 -21.80 -24.51 -32.50
N GLU A 309 -20.70 -25.01 -33.06
CA GLU A 309 -20.24 -24.66 -34.41
C GLU A 309 -21.24 -25.16 -35.47
N LYS A 310 -21.62 -24.29 -36.40
CA LYS A 310 -22.48 -24.68 -37.53
C LYS A 310 -21.59 -25.09 -38.71
N PRO A 311 -21.75 -26.29 -39.28
CA PRO A 311 -20.98 -26.72 -40.44
C PRO A 311 -21.35 -25.89 -41.68
N VAL A 312 -20.34 -25.49 -42.46
CA VAL A 312 -20.52 -24.85 -43.77
C VAL A 312 -20.80 -25.97 -44.79
N PRO A 313 -21.90 -25.95 -45.56
CA PRO A 313 -22.22 -27.00 -46.51
C PRO A 313 -21.14 -27.10 -47.61
N ALA A 314 -20.74 -28.34 -47.94
CA ALA A 314 -19.70 -28.63 -48.93
C ALA A 314 -20.11 -28.16 -50.35
N PRO A 315 -19.18 -27.61 -51.16
CA PRO A 315 -19.48 -27.21 -52.53
C PRO A 315 -19.67 -28.45 -53.43
N GLU A 316 -20.74 -28.45 -54.22
CA GLU A 316 -20.98 -29.45 -55.27
C GLU A 316 -19.90 -29.35 -56.37
N THR A 317 -19.37 -30.50 -56.80
CA THR A 317 -18.31 -30.66 -57.81
C THR A 317 -18.66 -30.01 -59.17
N PRO A 318 -17.78 -29.19 -59.78
CA PRO A 318 -17.97 -28.68 -61.13
C PRO A 318 -17.46 -29.66 -62.21
N ALA A 319 -18.19 -29.77 -63.31
CA ALA A 319 -17.88 -30.58 -64.50
C ALA A 319 -16.70 -29.99 -65.33
N PRO A 320 -15.99 -30.79 -66.15
CA PRO A 320 -14.67 -30.44 -66.70
C PRO A 320 -14.68 -29.48 -67.90
N ALA A 321 -13.59 -28.74 -68.05
CA ALA A 321 -13.36 -27.63 -68.98
C ALA A 321 -13.02 -28.05 -70.44
N PRO A 322 -13.22 -27.18 -71.45
CA PRO A 322 -12.54 -27.25 -72.74
C PRO A 322 -11.36 -26.26 -72.88
N GLN A 323 -10.40 -26.65 -73.73
CA GLN A 323 -9.05 -26.12 -74.00
C GLN A 323 -8.95 -24.80 -74.80
N PRO A 324 -7.74 -24.17 -74.91
CA PRO A 324 -7.54 -22.74 -75.20
C PRO A 324 -6.99 -22.39 -76.60
N ALA A 325 -7.05 -21.10 -76.98
CA ALA A 325 -6.09 -20.30 -77.80
C ALA A 325 -6.72 -18.94 -78.24
N PRO A 326 -5.98 -17.95 -78.80
CA PRO A 326 -4.70 -17.36 -78.42
C PRO A 326 -4.74 -15.79 -78.36
N ALA A 327 -3.65 -15.16 -77.92
CA ALA A 327 -3.48 -13.71 -77.72
C ALA A 327 -3.29 -12.87 -79.01
N PRO A 328 -3.49 -11.53 -78.93
CA PRO A 328 -2.54 -10.59 -79.53
C PRO A 328 -2.13 -9.41 -78.61
N LYS A 329 -1.06 -8.74 -79.06
CA LYS A 329 -0.22 -7.71 -78.40
C LYS A 329 -0.50 -6.30 -79.02
N PRO A 330 0.31 -5.23 -78.79
CA PRO A 330 -0.01 -4.01 -78.02
C PRO A 330 -0.08 -2.69 -78.84
N GLU A 331 -0.72 -1.63 -78.34
CA GLU A 331 -0.53 -0.24 -78.88
C GLU A 331 -0.59 0.86 -77.80
N GLN A 332 0.28 1.85 -77.97
CA GLN A 332 0.41 3.20 -77.37
C GLN A 332 0.44 4.20 -78.58
N PRO A 333 0.42 5.56 -78.50
CA PRO A 333 0.30 6.52 -77.39
C PRO A 333 -0.54 7.83 -77.66
N ALA A 334 -0.66 8.70 -76.62
CA ALA A 334 -0.80 10.20 -76.61
C ALA A 334 -2.11 10.88 -77.14
N PRO A 335 -2.49 12.14 -76.78
CA PRO A 335 -1.63 13.27 -76.34
C PRO A 335 -2.14 14.24 -75.22
N LYS A 336 -1.23 15.16 -74.83
CA LYS A 336 -1.36 16.47 -74.11
C LYS A 336 -2.04 17.55 -75.02
N PRO A 337 -2.33 18.84 -74.64
CA PRO A 337 -1.74 19.75 -73.62
C PRO A 337 -2.82 20.46 -72.74
N GLU A 338 -2.61 21.35 -71.75
CA GLU A 338 -1.87 22.62 -71.66
C GLU A 338 -1.65 23.06 -70.18
N LYS A 339 -0.64 23.92 -69.97
CA LYS A 339 -0.33 24.79 -68.81
C LYS A 339 -0.28 26.23 -69.38
N PRO A 340 -0.35 27.37 -68.64
CA PRO A 340 0.46 27.62 -67.43
C PRO A 340 -0.15 28.55 -66.35
N ALA A 341 0.39 28.50 -65.12
CA ALA A 341 0.51 29.65 -64.20
C ALA A 341 1.41 29.26 -63.01
N GLU A 342 1.94 30.29 -62.35
CA GLU A 342 3.24 30.36 -61.67
C GLU A 342 3.28 29.96 -60.18
N GLN A 343 4.54 29.85 -59.71
CA GLN A 343 5.10 29.63 -58.36
C GLN A 343 4.55 30.55 -57.24
N PRO A 344 4.72 30.25 -55.91
CA PRO A 344 5.99 29.81 -55.31
C PRO A 344 5.99 28.85 -54.08
N LYS A 345 7.16 28.20 -53.98
CA LYS A 345 8.04 27.89 -52.82
C LYS A 345 7.46 27.48 -51.45
N ALA A 346 8.02 26.38 -50.97
CA ALA A 346 7.85 25.76 -49.66
C ALA A 346 8.30 26.63 -48.48
N GLU A 347 7.50 26.63 -47.42
CA GLU A 347 7.88 27.03 -46.08
C GLU A 347 8.15 25.80 -45.20
N LYS A 348 9.32 25.83 -44.55
CA LYS A 348 9.62 25.22 -43.26
C LYS A 348 9.38 26.33 -42.22
N PRO A 349 9.00 26.04 -40.97
CA PRO A 349 10.09 25.83 -40.01
C PRO A 349 9.81 24.86 -38.86
N ALA A 350 10.90 24.50 -38.19
CA ALA A 350 10.95 23.91 -36.87
C ALA A 350 11.09 25.04 -35.86
N ASP A 351 10.23 25.07 -34.83
CA ASP A 351 10.31 26.06 -33.77
C ASP A 351 11.32 25.64 -32.70
N GLN A 352 12.46 26.33 -32.70
CA GLN A 352 13.24 26.62 -31.51
C GLN A 352 12.91 28.06 -31.10
N GLN A 353 12.24 28.25 -29.97
CA GLN A 353 12.44 29.45 -29.15
C GLN A 353 11.86 29.23 -27.74
N ALA A 354 12.74 28.78 -26.85
CA ALA A 354 12.63 28.99 -25.43
C ALA A 354 13.62 30.10 -25.09
N GLU A 355 13.13 31.29 -24.78
CA GLU A 355 13.70 32.27 -23.83
C GLU A 355 12.85 33.54 -23.88
N GLU A 356 12.72 34.17 -22.71
CA GLU A 356 12.10 35.49 -22.45
C GLU A 356 10.56 35.51 -22.28
N ASP A 357 10.06 35.34 -21.04
CA ASP A 357 9.37 36.41 -20.27
C ASP A 357 8.86 35.92 -18.89
N TYR A 358 9.59 36.19 -17.80
CA TYR A 358 8.98 36.32 -16.47
C TYR A 358 9.87 37.17 -15.54
N ALA A 359 9.92 38.48 -15.81
CA ALA A 359 10.43 39.46 -14.86
C ALA A 359 9.47 40.65 -14.77
N ARG A 360 8.52 40.60 -13.84
CA ARG A 360 7.83 41.81 -13.36
C ARG A 360 7.18 41.64 -11.99
N ARG A 361 7.53 42.59 -11.10
CA ARG A 361 6.90 43.01 -9.83
C ARG A 361 7.25 42.12 -8.62
N SER A 362 7.81 42.61 -7.51
CA SER A 362 8.01 43.97 -7.00
C SER A 362 9.07 43.98 -5.90
N GLU A 363 10.14 44.76 -6.08
CA GLU A 363 11.11 45.14 -5.05
C GLU A 363 11.08 46.67 -4.97
N GLU A 364 10.38 47.22 -3.99
CA GLU A 364 10.41 48.67 -3.71
C GLU A 364 9.92 48.95 -2.28
N GLU A 365 10.58 48.39 -1.27
CA GLU A 365 10.40 48.84 0.11
C GLU A 365 11.62 48.59 1.01
N TYR A 366 12.82 49.00 0.61
CA TYR A 366 13.93 49.14 1.56
C TYR A 366 14.96 50.15 1.04
N ASN A 367 14.65 51.44 1.22
CA ASN A 367 15.56 52.57 1.50
C ASN A 367 15.01 53.88 0.96
N ARG A 368 14.29 54.62 1.81
CA ARG A 368 14.24 56.08 1.74
C ARG A 368 14.77 56.67 3.04
N LEU A 369 16.03 57.08 2.96
CA LEU A 369 16.65 58.02 3.88
C LEU A 369 16.23 59.43 3.42
N THR A 370 15.55 60.19 4.27
CA THR A 370 15.43 61.65 4.12
C THR A 370 15.79 62.36 5.42
N GLN A 371 16.53 63.44 5.23
CA GLN A 371 17.26 64.26 6.18
C GLN A 371 16.34 64.97 7.20
N GLN A 372 16.84 65.15 8.44
CA GLN A 372 16.53 66.32 9.27
C GLN A 372 17.79 66.79 10.02
N GLN A 373 17.93 68.12 10.07
CA GLN A 373 19.00 68.95 10.65
C GLN A 373 19.12 68.86 12.20
N PRO A 374 20.23 69.37 12.79
CA PRO A 374 20.53 69.25 14.23
C PRO A 374 20.22 70.52 15.08
N ALA A 375 20.23 70.29 16.41
CA ALA A 375 20.45 71.20 17.57
C ALA A 375 19.20 71.71 18.34
N PRO A 376 19.29 72.12 19.64
CA PRO A 376 20.44 72.18 20.56
C PRO A 376 20.22 71.54 21.98
N ALA A 377 21.28 71.50 22.79
CA ALA A 377 21.27 71.07 24.21
C ALA A 377 20.54 72.04 25.16
N PRO A 378 20.10 71.54 26.34
CA PRO A 378 20.68 72.06 27.59
C PRO A 378 21.01 71.01 28.68
N LYS A 379 21.69 71.50 29.72
CA LYS A 379 22.52 70.93 30.81
C LYS A 379 21.70 70.64 32.12
N PRO A 380 22.26 70.24 33.28
CA PRO A 380 22.77 68.93 33.76
C PRO A 380 22.00 68.33 35.00
N GLU A 381 22.47 67.15 35.46
CA GLU A 381 22.44 66.59 36.84
C GLU A 381 21.27 65.72 37.37
N GLN A 382 21.50 64.40 37.43
CA GLN A 382 21.52 63.61 38.69
C GLN A 382 22.31 62.30 38.47
N PRO A 383 23.17 61.82 39.40
CA PRO A 383 23.99 60.64 39.18
C PRO A 383 23.13 59.37 39.31
N ALA A 384 23.07 58.59 38.23
CA ALA A 384 22.47 57.27 38.23
C ALA A 384 23.31 56.30 39.11
N PRO A 385 22.67 55.38 39.85
CA PRO A 385 23.37 54.36 40.62
C PRO A 385 24.21 53.49 39.66
N ALA A 386 25.34 52.98 40.17
CA ALA A 386 26.24 52.10 39.42
C ALA A 386 25.46 51.03 38.64
N PRO A 387 25.79 50.76 37.36
CA PRO A 387 25.03 49.82 36.55
C PRO A 387 25.00 48.46 37.24
N ALA A 388 23.79 47.97 37.51
CA ALA A 388 23.57 46.58 37.90
C ALA A 388 24.28 45.67 36.87
N PRO A 389 24.84 44.52 37.29
CA PRO A 389 25.52 43.62 36.37
C PRO A 389 24.56 43.32 35.20
N ALA A 390 25.03 43.53 33.97
CA ALA A 390 24.21 43.35 32.79
C ALA A 390 23.54 41.96 32.82
N PRO A 391 22.22 41.88 32.59
CA PRO A 391 21.50 40.62 32.66
C PRO A 391 22.14 39.62 31.69
N LYS A 392 22.31 38.38 32.15
CA LYS A 392 22.74 37.28 31.27
C LYS A 392 21.64 37.08 30.24
N THR A 393 21.92 37.34 28.97
CA THR A 393 20.98 37.12 27.86
C THR A 393 21.62 36.23 26.79
N GLY A 394 20.79 35.51 26.05
CA GLY A 394 21.18 34.55 25.02
C GLY A 394 21.75 33.24 25.57
N TRP A 395 22.45 32.50 24.70
CA TRP A 395 23.11 31.25 25.05
C TRP A 395 24.28 31.46 26.01
N LYS A 396 24.32 30.68 27.08
CA LYS A 396 25.40 30.66 28.08
C LYS A 396 25.77 29.24 28.43
N GLN A 397 27.08 28.99 28.53
CA GLN A 397 27.59 27.70 29.00
C GLN A 397 27.98 27.82 30.47
N GLU A 398 27.40 26.97 31.32
CA GLU A 398 27.67 26.94 32.75
C GLU A 398 27.86 25.49 33.20
N ASN A 399 28.98 25.20 33.86
CA ASN A 399 29.37 23.84 34.28
C ASN A 399 29.31 22.80 33.13
N GLY A 400 29.66 23.20 31.90
CA GLY A 400 29.65 22.34 30.72
C GLY A 400 28.28 22.17 30.05
N MET A 401 27.19 22.69 30.64
CA MET A 401 25.84 22.63 30.08
C MET A 401 25.45 23.97 29.45
N TRP A 402 24.69 23.92 28.36
CA TRP A 402 24.17 25.13 27.71
C TRP A 402 22.80 25.50 28.26
N TYR A 403 22.59 26.79 28.50
CA TYR A 403 21.34 27.41 28.94
C TYR A 403 21.01 28.58 28.02
N PHE A 404 19.74 28.94 27.93
CA PHE A 404 19.32 30.13 27.21
C PHE A 404 18.60 31.09 28.17
N TYR A 405 19.04 32.34 28.20
CA TYR A 405 18.40 33.39 28.97
C TYR A 405 17.71 34.38 28.03
N ASN A 406 16.43 34.63 28.30
CA ASN A 406 15.63 35.61 27.57
C ASN A 406 16.17 37.03 27.79
N THR A 407 15.65 37.99 27.02
CA THR A 407 16.08 39.41 27.10
C THR A 407 15.79 40.05 28.45
N ASP A 408 14.82 39.54 29.21
CA ASP A 408 14.50 39.93 30.58
C ASP A 408 15.38 39.26 31.64
N GLY A 409 16.33 38.41 31.23
CA GLY A 409 17.22 37.65 32.11
C GLY A 409 16.60 36.37 32.68
N SER A 410 15.35 36.03 32.34
CA SER A 410 14.73 34.76 32.76
C SER A 410 15.31 33.58 31.98
N MET A 411 15.42 32.41 32.62
CA MET A 411 15.94 31.19 31.98
C MET A 411 14.83 30.48 31.20
N ALA A 412 15.09 30.15 29.93
CA ALA A 412 14.15 29.42 29.09
C ALA A 412 14.11 27.92 29.46
N THR A 413 12.92 27.33 29.36
CA THR A 413 12.66 25.89 29.49
C THR A 413 11.68 25.45 28.41
N GLY A 414 11.67 24.17 28.07
CA GLY A 414 10.84 23.62 26.99
C GLY A 414 11.41 23.92 25.59
N TRP A 415 10.53 23.97 24.59
CA TRP A 415 10.91 24.25 23.22
C TRP A 415 11.30 25.71 23.03
N LEU A 416 12.44 25.95 22.40
CA LEU A 416 12.96 27.27 22.04
C LEU A 416 13.27 27.29 20.55
N GLN A 417 12.70 28.25 19.83
CA GLN A 417 13.14 28.57 18.48
C GLN A 417 14.16 29.71 18.54
N ASN A 418 15.36 29.47 18.01
CA ASN A 418 16.42 30.47 17.96
C ASN A 418 17.17 30.36 16.63
N ASN A 419 17.28 31.48 15.91
CA ASN A 419 17.94 31.56 14.59
C ASN A 419 17.48 30.48 13.59
N GLY A 420 16.16 30.25 13.51
CA GLY A 420 15.56 29.29 12.57
C GLY A 420 15.70 27.82 12.98
N SER A 421 16.37 27.49 14.08
CA SER A 421 16.48 26.13 14.62
C SER A 421 15.66 25.96 15.90
N TRP A 422 15.13 24.76 16.11
CA TRP A 422 14.46 24.38 17.35
C TRP A 422 15.44 23.73 18.32
N TYR A 423 15.33 24.04 19.60
CA TYR A 423 16.10 23.48 20.70
C TYR A 423 15.14 23.05 21.80
N TYR A 424 15.54 22.07 22.60
CA TYR A 424 14.78 21.69 23.79
C TYR A 424 15.59 21.93 25.05
N LEU A 425 15.08 22.76 25.94
CA LEU A 425 15.66 23.06 27.24
C LEU A 425 14.91 22.23 28.28
N ASN A 426 15.62 21.39 29.02
CA ASN A 426 15.02 20.56 30.06
C ASN A 426 14.37 21.42 31.16
N SER A 427 13.63 20.80 32.08
CA SER A 427 12.97 21.51 33.19
C SER A 427 13.94 22.30 34.09
N ASN A 428 15.22 21.93 34.12
CA ASN A 428 16.29 22.65 34.81
C ASN A 428 16.97 23.74 33.93
N GLY A 429 16.46 23.98 32.72
CA GLY A 429 16.98 24.94 31.74
C GLY A 429 18.15 24.43 30.89
N ALA A 430 18.70 23.25 31.19
CA ALA A 430 19.84 22.72 30.45
C ALA A 430 19.40 22.20 29.07
N MET A 431 20.11 22.59 28.03
CA MET A 431 19.85 22.18 26.65
C MET A 431 20.03 20.67 26.47
N ALA A 432 19.01 20.03 25.90
CA ALA A 432 19.05 18.63 25.55
C ALA A 432 19.87 18.38 24.28
N THR A 433 20.52 17.22 24.25
CA THR A 433 21.18 16.64 23.08
C THR A 433 20.81 15.15 23.03
N GLY A 434 20.88 14.53 21.85
CA GLY A 434 20.41 13.17 21.61
C GLY A 434 18.88 13.06 21.64
N TRP A 435 18.39 11.86 22.00
CA TRP A 435 16.97 11.57 22.05
C TRP A 435 16.26 12.26 23.21
N ALA A 436 15.17 12.97 22.90
CA ALA A 436 14.26 13.54 23.88
C ALA A 436 12.82 13.09 23.62
N LYS A 437 12.13 12.64 24.67
CA LYS A 437 10.70 12.31 24.61
C LYS A 437 9.89 13.46 25.17
N VAL A 438 9.12 14.12 24.33
CA VAL A 438 8.29 15.29 24.69
C VAL A 438 6.85 15.01 24.30
N ASN A 439 5.94 15.10 25.27
CA ASN A 439 4.50 14.85 25.07
C ASN A 439 4.18 13.50 24.37
N GLY A 440 4.96 12.46 24.66
CA GLY A 440 4.77 11.13 24.09
C GLY A 440 5.46 10.90 22.75
N LEU A 441 5.95 11.94 22.09
CA LEU A 441 6.68 11.86 20.81
C LEU A 441 8.20 11.91 21.05
N TRP A 442 8.95 11.22 20.19
CA TRP A 442 10.41 11.24 20.21
C TRP A 442 10.94 12.26 19.22
N TYR A 443 11.97 12.99 19.66
CA TYR A 443 12.72 13.97 18.89
C TYR A 443 14.20 13.68 19.05
N TYR A 444 15.01 14.07 18.07
CA TYR A 444 16.46 13.98 18.15
C TYR A 444 17.07 15.39 18.10
N LEU A 445 17.85 15.73 19.12
CA LEU A 445 18.59 16.99 19.20
C LEU A 445 20.04 16.70 18.84
N ASN A 446 20.57 17.33 17.80
CA ASN A 446 21.95 17.16 17.37
C ASN A 446 22.94 17.54 18.49
N ALA A 447 24.23 17.27 18.30
CA ALA A 447 25.26 17.62 19.29
C ALA A 447 25.32 19.12 19.63
N ASN A 448 24.91 19.99 18.69
CA ASN A 448 24.78 21.43 18.91
C ASN A 448 23.42 21.84 19.53
N GLY A 449 22.54 20.88 19.86
CA GLY A 449 21.22 21.07 20.44
C GLY A 449 20.10 21.33 19.42
N ALA A 450 20.42 21.54 18.15
CA ALA A 450 19.41 21.80 17.13
C ALA A 450 18.62 20.52 16.83
N MET A 451 17.30 20.61 16.84
CA MET A 451 16.38 19.53 16.52
C MET A 451 16.58 19.07 15.07
N ALA A 452 16.78 17.77 14.90
CA ALA A 452 16.93 17.15 13.60
C ALA A 452 15.56 16.91 12.92
N THR A 453 15.58 16.97 11.59
CA THR A 453 14.51 16.55 10.70
C THR A 453 15.09 15.65 9.61
N GLY A 454 14.26 14.84 8.96
CA GLY A 454 14.69 13.87 7.96
C GLY A 454 15.44 12.68 8.55
N TRP A 455 16.38 12.12 7.79
CA TRP A 455 17.14 10.95 8.19
C TRP A 455 18.19 11.28 9.27
N VAL A 456 18.18 10.52 10.35
CA VAL A 456 19.18 10.58 11.43
C VAL A 456 19.79 9.21 11.60
N LYS A 457 21.12 9.15 11.66
CA LYS A 457 21.85 7.95 12.05
C LYS A 457 22.34 8.12 13.49
N ASP A 458 21.89 7.24 14.37
CA ASP A 458 22.34 7.17 15.76
C ASP A 458 22.97 5.79 15.99
N GLY A 459 24.28 5.78 16.27
CA GLY A 459 25.11 4.58 16.19
C GLY A 459 25.03 3.94 14.79
N ASP A 460 24.60 2.69 14.74
CA ASP A 460 24.38 1.93 13.50
C ASP A 460 22.93 1.92 13.01
N THR A 461 22.03 2.61 13.71
CA THR A 461 20.59 2.58 13.42
C THR A 461 20.15 3.88 12.75
N TRP A 462 19.36 3.74 11.67
CA TRP A 462 18.73 4.87 11.00
C TRP A 462 17.32 5.11 11.52
N TYR A 463 16.94 6.37 11.63
CA TYR A 463 15.64 6.86 12.05
C TYR A 463 15.19 7.96 11.10
N TYR A 464 13.88 8.22 11.06
CA TYR A 464 13.33 9.34 10.29
C TYR A 464 12.49 10.25 11.16
N LEU A 465 12.82 11.54 11.13
CA LEU A 465 12.14 12.61 11.85
C LEU A 465 11.32 13.42 10.83
N GLU A 466 10.05 13.63 11.10
CA GLU A 466 9.17 14.44 10.27
C GLU A 466 9.62 15.91 10.25
N ALA A 467 9.00 16.74 9.41
CA ALA A 467 9.28 18.17 9.39
C ALA A 467 9.01 18.85 10.75
N SER A 468 8.09 18.29 11.55
CA SER A 468 7.82 18.70 12.93
C SER A 468 8.90 18.26 13.93
N GLY A 469 9.86 17.44 13.51
CA GLY A 469 10.87 16.78 14.34
C GLY A 469 10.41 15.51 15.04
N ALA A 470 9.12 15.14 14.93
CA ALA A 470 8.59 13.92 15.52
C ALA A 470 9.12 12.69 14.77
N MET A 471 9.56 11.68 15.51
CA MET A 471 10.06 10.43 14.94
C MET A 471 8.93 9.57 14.37
N LYS A 472 9.07 9.12 13.11
CA LYS A 472 8.19 8.11 12.53
C LYS A 472 8.45 6.74 13.15
N ALA A 473 7.38 5.99 13.39
CA ALA A 473 7.43 4.61 13.87
C ALA A 473 6.21 3.82 13.36
N SER A 474 6.36 2.50 13.25
CA SER A 474 5.32 1.53 12.85
C SER A 474 4.56 1.89 11.57
N GLN A 475 5.24 2.46 10.57
CA GLN A 475 4.56 2.96 9.38
C GLN A 475 5.43 2.92 8.12
N TRP A 476 4.76 2.75 6.99
CA TRP A 476 5.31 3.00 5.67
C TRP A 476 5.32 4.50 5.38
N PHE A 477 6.34 4.96 4.67
CA PHE A 477 6.41 6.33 4.17
C PHE A 477 7.29 6.39 2.92
N LYS A 478 7.08 7.44 2.11
CA LYS A 478 7.75 7.61 0.82
C LYS A 478 8.67 8.83 0.86
N VAL A 479 9.92 8.67 0.41
CA VAL A 479 10.93 9.74 0.27
C VAL A 479 11.63 9.60 -1.07
N SER A 480 11.63 10.66 -1.89
CA SER A 480 12.27 10.69 -3.21
C SER A 480 11.92 9.48 -4.08
N ASP A 481 10.63 9.23 -4.21
CA ASP A 481 10.05 8.10 -4.93
C ASP A 481 10.34 6.68 -4.44
N LYS A 482 10.93 6.55 -3.25
CA LYS A 482 11.22 5.24 -2.63
C LYS A 482 10.41 5.06 -1.35
N TRP A 483 9.89 3.85 -1.16
CA TRP A 483 9.19 3.45 0.05
C TRP A 483 10.17 2.94 1.11
N TYR A 484 9.89 3.26 2.36
CA TYR A 484 10.64 2.84 3.53
C TYR A 484 9.67 2.48 4.65
N TYR A 485 10.11 1.66 5.60
CA TYR A 485 9.33 1.31 6.78
C TYR A 485 10.15 1.58 8.05
N LEU A 486 9.53 2.18 9.07
CA LEU A 486 10.11 2.27 10.41
C LEU A 486 9.41 1.28 11.32
N ASN A 487 10.20 0.53 12.07
CA ASN A 487 9.74 -0.38 13.11
C ASN A 487 9.10 0.39 14.29
N ALA A 488 8.53 -0.34 15.24
CA ALA A 488 7.85 0.26 16.41
C ALA A 488 8.76 1.11 17.31
N ASN A 489 10.06 0.82 17.35
CA ASN A 489 11.07 1.63 18.04
C ASN A 489 11.63 2.78 17.18
N GLY A 490 11.09 3.00 15.97
CA GLY A 490 11.54 4.02 15.02
C GLY A 490 12.74 3.63 14.16
N SER A 491 13.37 2.46 14.38
CA SER A 491 14.48 2.02 13.55
C SER A 491 14.00 1.73 12.12
N MET A 492 14.76 2.15 11.12
CA MET A 492 14.54 1.81 9.72
C MET A 492 14.63 0.29 9.51
N ALA A 493 13.61 -0.30 8.88
CA ALA A 493 13.61 -1.70 8.53
C ALA A 493 14.52 -1.99 7.33
N THR A 494 15.17 -3.15 7.37
CA THR A 494 15.96 -3.74 6.28
C THR A 494 15.68 -5.25 6.23
N GLY A 495 15.94 -5.87 5.10
CA GLY A 495 15.65 -7.28 4.85
C GLY A 495 14.15 -7.55 4.68
N TRP A 496 13.76 -8.80 4.95
CA TRP A 496 12.37 -9.24 4.84
C TRP A 496 11.48 -8.66 5.94
N LEU A 497 10.34 -8.09 5.54
CA LEU A 497 9.31 -7.54 6.41
C LEU A 497 7.98 -8.18 6.07
N GLN A 498 7.31 -8.75 7.08
CA GLN A 498 5.91 -9.16 6.95
C GLN A 498 4.99 -8.02 7.41
N TYR A 499 4.09 -7.59 6.55
CA TYR A 499 3.14 -6.52 6.83
C TYR A 499 1.79 -6.83 6.20
N ASN A 500 0.72 -6.81 7.01
CA ASN A 500 -0.66 -7.12 6.57
C ASN A 500 -0.79 -8.42 5.76
N GLY A 501 -0.09 -9.49 6.16
CA GLY A 501 -0.16 -10.79 5.51
C GLY A 501 0.74 -10.96 4.28
N SER A 502 1.31 -9.88 3.75
CA SER A 502 2.24 -9.90 2.63
C SER A 502 3.70 -9.75 3.08
N TRP A 503 4.62 -10.30 2.29
CA TRP A 503 6.06 -10.13 2.49
C TRP A 503 6.60 -9.04 1.59
N TYR A 504 7.47 -8.20 2.12
CA TYR A 504 8.18 -7.13 1.44
C TYR A 504 9.67 -7.29 1.69
N TYR A 505 10.50 -6.79 0.79
CA TYR A 505 11.95 -6.74 1.01
C TYR A 505 12.45 -5.30 1.01
N LEU A 506 13.11 -4.91 2.09
CA LEU A 506 13.75 -3.62 2.26
C LEU A 506 15.24 -3.80 2.01
N ASN A 507 15.80 -3.08 1.05
CA ASN A 507 17.23 -3.16 0.73
C ASN A 507 18.09 -2.73 1.93
N ALA A 508 19.40 -2.92 1.85
CA ALA A 508 20.33 -2.51 2.91
C ALA A 508 20.27 -1.00 3.24
N ASN A 509 19.87 -0.17 2.26
CA ASN A 509 19.63 1.26 2.43
C ASN A 509 18.19 1.59 2.90
N GLY A 510 17.37 0.58 3.22
CA GLY A 510 15.99 0.69 3.68
C GLY A 510 14.95 0.88 2.59
N ALA A 511 15.35 1.11 1.33
CA ALA A 511 14.40 1.29 0.24
C ALA A 511 13.74 -0.04 -0.11
N MET A 512 12.41 -0.05 -0.20
CA MET A 512 11.64 -1.21 -0.63
C MET A 512 12.04 -1.65 -2.04
N ALA A 513 12.29 -2.94 -2.22
CA ALA A 513 12.58 -3.56 -3.50
C ALA A 513 11.29 -3.89 -4.27
N THR A 514 11.38 -3.84 -5.59
CA THR A 514 10.36 -4.31 -6.54
C THR A 514 11.09 -5.11 -7.64
N GLY A 515 10.35 -5.95 -8.36
CA GLY A 515 10.89 -6.82 -9.40
C GLY A 515 11.65 -8.04 -8.85
N TRP A 516 12.60 -8.54 -9.63
CA TRP A 516 13.39 -9.72 -9.28
C TRP A 516 14.41 -9.41 -8.19
N LEU A 517 14.42 -10.24 -7.14
CA LEU A 517 15.36 -10.20 -6.03
C LEU A 517 16.06 -11.55 -5.90
N GLN A 518 17.40 -11.53 -5.84
CA GLN A 518 18.17 -12.70 -5.45
C GLN A 518 18.53 -12.60 -3.97
N TYR A 519 18.16 -13.63 -3.19
CA TYR A 519 18.42 -13.70 -1.76
C TYR A 519 18.75 -15.16 -1.37
N ASN A 520 19.91 -15.39 -0.74
CA ASN A 520 20.40 -16.71 -0.33
C ASN A 520 20.27 -17.78 -1.45
N ASP A 521 20.87 -17.50 -2.61
CA ASP A 521 20.88 -18.37 -3.80
C ASP A 521 19.51 -18.70 -4.40
N SER A 522 18.44 -18.05 -3.92
CA SER A 522 17.08 -18.19 -4.46
C SER A 522 16.62 -16.88 -5.07
N TRP A 523 15.83 -16.97 -6.15
CA TRP A 523 15.16 -15.83 -6.75
C TRP A 523 13.77 -15.66 -6.18
N TYR A 524 13.35 -14.41 -6.01
CA TYR A 524 12.03 -14.00 -5.56
C TYR A 524 11.53 -12.92 -6.51
N TYR A 525 10.21 -12.80 -6.64
CA TYR A 525 9.61 -11.70 -7.40
C TYR A 525 8.77 -10.85 -6.47
N LEU A 526 9.06 -9.55 -6.43
CA LEU A 526 8.31 -8.54 -5.70
C LEU A 526 7.49 -7.77 -6.75
N ASP A 527 6.19 -7.67 -6.57
CA ASP A 527 5.32 -6.96 -7.50
C ASP A 527 5.60 -5.43 -7.50
N ALA A 528 4.82 -4.69 -8.29
CA ALA A 528 4.97 -3.24 -8.38
C ALA A 528 4.67 -2.50 -7.06
N ASN A 529 3.86 -3.08 -6.17
CA ASN A 529 3.58 -2.53 -4.84
C ASN A 529 4.59 -3.02 -3.78
N GLY A 530 5.50 -3.92 -4.15
CA GLY A 530 6.55 -4.50 -3.32
C GLY A 530 6.19 -5.81 -2.64
N ALA A 531 4.94 -6.29 -2.78
CA ALA A 531 4.54 -7.55 -2.20
C ALA A 531 5.18 -8.73 -2.96
N MET A 532 5.67 -9.70 -2.20
CA MET A 532 6.27 -10.91 -2.74
C MET A 532 5.22 -11.80 -3.39
N ALA A 533 5.44 -12.15 -4.65
CA ALA A 533 4.58 -13.05 -5.41
C ALA A 533 4.79 -14.52 -5.01
N THR A 534 3.72 -15.29 -5.11
CA THR A 534 3.69 -16.75 -4.97
C THR A 534 2.82 -17.34 -6.08
N GLY A 535 3.06 -18.60 -6.45
CA GLY A 535 2.38 -19.27 -7.56
C GLY A 535 2.89 -18.81 -8.92
N TRP A 536 2.04 -18.87 -9.95
CA TRP A 536 2.37 -18.44 -11.29
C TRP A 536 2.46 -16.92 -11.40
N ALA A 537 3.57 -16.41 -11.93
CA ALA A 537 3.77 -15.00 -12.23
C ALA A 537 4.20 -14.80 -13.68
N LYS A 538 3.55 -13.88 -14.38
CA LYS A 538 3.91 -13.50 -15.75
C LYS A 538 4.75 -12.23 -15.73
N VAL A 539 6.03 -12.36 -16.07
CA VAL A 539 6.99 -11.25 -16.04
C VAL A 539 7.62 -11.09 -17.42
N ASN A 540 7.48 -9.89 -18.01
CA ASN A 540 8.00 -9.58 -19.35
C ASN A 540 7.63 -10.62 -20.42
N GLY A 541 6.39 -11.10 -20.38
CA GLY A 541 5.85 -12.06 -21.36
C GLY A 541 6.21 -13.53 -21.13
N SER A 542 7.05 -13.85 -20.14
CA SER A 542 7.37 -15.22 -19.73
C SER A 542 6.69 -15.59 -18.42
N TRP A 543 6.29 -16.85 -18.26
CA TRP A 543 5.73 -17.37 -17.01
C TRP A 543 6.83 -17.94 -16.13
N TYR A 544 6.69 -17.73 -14.82
CA TYR A 544 7.56 -18.24 -13.77
C TYR A 544 6.69 -18.84 -12.67
N TYR A 545 7.22 -19.81 -11.94
CA TYR A 545 6.54 -20.37 -10.78
C TYR A 545 7.32 -20.08 -9.50
N LEU A 546 6.64 -19.46 -8.54
CA LEU A 546 7.17 -19.11 -7.23
C LEU A 546 6.52 -20.04 -6.19
N ASN A 547 7.32 -20.71 -5.37
CA ASN A 547 6.80 -21.54 -4.28
C ASN A 547 6.00 -20.71 -3.26
N ALA A 548 5.30 -21.36 -2.34
CA ALA A 548 4.56 -20.68 -1.27
C ALA A 548 5.45 -19.81 -0.35
N ASN A 549 6.75 -20.11 -0.28
CA ASN A 549 7.74 -19.29 0.42
C ASN A 549 8.34 -18.18 -0.48
N GLY A 550 7.87 -18.03 -1.71
CA GLY A 550 8.29 -17.05 -2.71
C GLY A 550 9.49 -17.44 -3.57
N SER A 551 10.19 -18.54 -3.28
CA SER A 551 11.37 -18.95 -4.05
C SER A 551 10.97 -19.42 -5.45
N MET A 552 11.63 -18.90 -6.48
CA MET A 552 11.44 -19.28 -7.88
C MET A 552 11.88 -20.72 -8.13
N VAL A 553 11.05 -21.47 -8.85
CA VAL A 553 11.31 -22.86 -9.24
C VAL A 553 12.03 -22.91 -10.59
N THR A 554 12.94 -23.86 -10.73
CA THR A 554 13.54 -24.29 -12.01
C THR A 554 13.33 -25.80 -12.17
N GLY A 555 13.34 -26.28 -13.42
CA GLY A 555 13.07 -27.67 -13.74
C GLY A 555 11.57 -28.02 -13.74
N TRP A 556 11.26 -29.27 -13.39
CA TRP A 556 9.88 -29.77 -13.40
C TRP A 556 9.05 -29.19 -12.25
N VAL A 557 7.87 -28.66 -12.57
CA VAL A 557 6.84 -28.31 -11.60
C VAL A 557 5.56 -29.07 -11.91
N LYS A 558 4.89 -29.57 -10.87
CA LYS A 558 3.54 -30.12 -10.98
C LYS A 558 2.56 -29.17 -10.31
N ASP A 559 1.58 -28.70 -11.06
CA ASP A 559 0.50 -27.86 -10.56
C ASP A 559 -0.84 -28.52 -10.89
N GLY A 560 -1.56 -28.94 -9.85
CA GLY A 560 -2.68 -29.89 -9.98
C GLY A 560 -2.21 -31.22 -10.60
N ASP A 561 -2.84 -31.62 -11.70
CA ASP A 561 -2.50 -32.83 -12.45
C ASP A 561 -1.57 -32.57 -13.64
N THR A 562 -1.20 -31.31 -13.88
CA THR A 562 -0.42 -30.89 -15.04
C THR A 562 1.05 -30.69 -14.68
N TRP A 563 1.94 -31.21 -15.52
CA TRP A 563 3.37 -30.95 -15.43
C TRP A 563 3.78 -29.82 -16.36
N TYR A 564 4.70 -28.98 -15.88
CA TYR A 564 5.34 -27.91 -16.63
C TYR A 564 6.86 -27.98 -16.43
N TYR A 565 7.60 -27.34 -17.32
CA TYR A 565 9.05 -27.26 -17.21
C TYR A 565 9.53 -25.81 -17.24
N LEU A 566 10.23 -25.41 -16.19
CA LEU A 566 10.89 -24.12 -16.05
C LEU A 566 12.36 -24.28 -16.43
N GLU A 567 12.86 -23.40 -17.29
CA GLU A 567 14.26 -23.36 -17.67
C GLU A 567 15.16 -22.96 -16.50
N ALA A 568 16.48 -23.00 -16.69
CA ALA A 568 17.44 -22.55 -15.68
C ALA A 568 17.25 -21.06 -15.30
N SER A 569 16.70 -20.25 -16.21
CA SER A 569 16.30 -18.87 -15.96
C SER A 569 14.99 -18.74 -15.16
N GLY A 570 14.27 -19.85 -14.94
CA GLY A 570 12.94 -19.89 -14.35
C GLY A 570 11.79 -19.69 -15.35
N ALA A 571 12.09 -19.33 -16.61
CA ALA A 571 11.08 -19.13 -17.63
C ALA A 571 10.43 -20.47 -18.02
N MET A 572 9.10 -20.50 -18.09
CA MET A 572 8.34 -21.68 -18.49
C MET A 572 8.49 -21.93 -19.99
N LYS A 573 8.82 -23.17 -20.37
CA LYS A 573 8.74 -23.60 -21.77
C LYS A 573 7.29 -23.67 -22.24
N ALA A 574 7.05 -23.28 -23.48
CA ALA A 574 5.75 -23.41 -24.15
C ALA A 574 5.94 -23.66 -25.66
N SER A 575 4.99 -24.38 -26.26
CA SER A 575 4.91 -24.72 -27.69
C SER A 575 6.22 -25.25 -28.29
N GLN A 576 6.87 -26.20 -27.63
CA GLN A 576 8.17 -26.68 -28.10
C GLN A 576 8.51 -28.08 -27.60
N TRP A 577 9.31 -28.78 -28.40
CA TRP A 577 10.08 -29.95 -27.97
C TRP A 577 11.34 -29.51 -27.22
N PHE A 578 11.68 -30.22 -26.15
CA PHE A 578 12.91 -29.99 -25.40
C PHE A 578 13.43 -31.29 -24.79
N LYS A 579 14.72 -31.27 -24.43
CA LYS A 579 15.44 -32.46 -23.96
C LYS A 579 15.87 -32.30 -22.49
N VAL A 580 15.59 -33.30 -21.67
CA VAL A 580 16.01 -33.38 -20.26
C VAL A 580 16.60 -34.77 -20.02
N SER A 581 17.87 -34.84 -19.59
CA SER A 581 18.55 -36.11 -19.26
C SER A 581 18.40 -37.19 -20.33
N ASP A 582 18.72 -36.81 -21.57
CA ASP A 582 18.62 -37.65 -22.77
C ASP A 582 17.24 -38.03 -23.29
N LYS A 583 16.17 -37.53 -22.67
CA LYS A 583 14.79 -37.79 -23.10
C LYS A 583 14.13 -36.54 -23.67
N TRP A 584 13.33 -36.71 -24.71
CA TRP A 584 12.57 -35.63 -25.34
C TRP A 584 11.17 -35.53 -24.77
N TYR A 585 10.72 -34.30 -24.56
CA TYR A 585 9.42 -33.94 -24.02
C TYR A 585 8.82 -32.81 -24.85
N TYR A 586 7.50 -32.75 -24.91
CA TYR A 586 6.78 -31.65 -25.54
C TYR A 586 5.84 -30.96 -24.56
N VAL A 587 5.87 -29.63 -24.55
CA VAL A 587 4.88 -28.81 -23.84
C VAL A 587 4.06 -27.98 -24.81
N ASN A 588 2.76 -27.90 -24.59
CA ASN A 588 1.84 -27.14 -25.44
C ASN A 588 1.95 -25.62 -25.23
N GLY A 589 1.09 -24.83 -25.88
CA GLY A 589 1.11 -23.36 -25.76
C GLY A 589 0.79 -22.79 -24.38
N LEU A 590 0.21 -23.60 -23.49
CA LEU A 590 0.00 -23.27 -22.08
C LEU A 590 1.15 -23.76 -21.19
N GLY A 591 2.18 -24.39 -21.77
CA GLY A 591 3.30 -24.99 -21.04
C GLY A 591 3.01 -26.36 -20.44
N ALA A 592 1.81 -26.92 -20.67
CA ALA A 592 1.43 -28.21 -20.14
C ALA A 592 2.11 -29.36 -20.91
N LEU A 593 2.71 -30.29 -20.17
CA LEU A 593 3.36 -31.48 -20.70
C LEU A 593 2.35 -32.38 -21.41
N ALA A 594 2.66 -32.76 -22.65
CA ALA A 594 1.92 -33.78 -23.37
C ALA A 594 2.26 -35.16 -22.81
N VAL A 595 1.23 -35.96 -22.48
CA VAL A 595 1.38 -37.33 -21.96
C VAL A 595 0.37 -38.25 -22.65
N ASN A 596 0.74 -39.50 -22.88
CA ASN A 596 -0.11 -40.54 -23.52
C ASN A 596 -0.80 -40.03 -24.80
N THR A 597 -0.05 -39.39 -25.68
CA THR A 597 -0.60 -38.77 -26.88
C THR A 597 0.43 -38.74 -28.01
N THR A 598 0.03 -38.28 -29.18
CA THR A 598 0.91 -38.07 -30.33
C THR A 598 1.04 -36.57 -30.58
N VAL A 599 2.27 -36.09 -30.75
CA VAL A 599 2.59 -34.69 -31.07
C VAL A 599 3.47 -34.68 -32.31
N ASP A 600 3.07 -33.96 -33.36
CA ASP A 600 3.82 -33.85 -34.63
C ASP A 600 4.22 -35.21 -35.24
N GLY A 601 3.38 -36.24 -35.05
CA GLY A 601 3.63 -37.62 -35.51
C GLY A 601 4.48 -38.49 -34.57
N TYR A 602 4.93 -37.95 -33.43
CA TYR A 602 5.73 -38.68 -32.43
C TYR A 602 4.88 -39.04 -31.20
N GLU A 603 4.93 -40.31 -30.78
CA GLU A 603 4.22 -40.77 -29.58
C GLU A 603 4.99 -40.39 -28.31
N VAL A 604 4.27 -39.87 -27.31
CA VAL A 604 4.80 -39.62 -25.96
C VAL A 604 4.08 -40.49 -24.93
N ASN A 605 4.85 -41.13 -24.04
CA ASN A 605 4.32 -42.06 -23.06
C ASN A 605 3.66 -41.35 -21.85
N ALA A 606 3.32 -42.10 -20.80
CA ALA A 606 2.69 -41.57 -19.59
C ALA A 606 3.54 -40.58 -18.79
N ASN A 607 4.86 -40.60 -18.98
CA ASN A 607 5.80 -39.64 -18.41
C ASN A 607 6.06 -38.45 -19.35
N GLY A 608 5.41 -38.40 -20.52
CA GLY A 608 5.60 -37.40 -21.56
C GLY A 608 6.89 -37.56 -22.35
N GLU A 609 7.55 -38.72 -22.24
CA GLU A 609 8.79 -39.03 -22.93
C GLU A 609 8.47 -39.53 -24.35
N TRP A 610 9.15 -38.98 -25.36
CA TRP A 610 9.11 -39.50 -26.72
C TRP A 610 9.62 -40.95 -26.76
N VAL A 611 8.86 -41.83 -27.41
CA VAL A 611 9.12 -43.28 -27.55
C VAL A 611 9.41 -43.71 -28.99
#